data_AF-A0A1H7ZWY8-F1
#
_entry.id   AF-A0A1H7ZWY8-F1
#
_cell.length_a   1.000
_cell.length_b   1.000
_cell.length_c   1.000
_cell.angle_alpha   90.00
_cell.angle_beta   90.00
_cell.angle_gamma   90.00
#
_symmetry.space_group_name_H-M   'P 1'
#
loop_
_entity.id
_entity.type
_entity.pdbx_description
1 polymer ?
#
loop_
_entity_poly.entity_id
_entity_poly.type
_entity_poly.pdbx_seq_one_letter_code
_entity_poly.pdbx_strand_id
1 'polypeptide(L)'
;MARSKREIDKDAMYRKIMPSYAKNLSTESNSTDKPADVEEPKPENESSAGKPSKIENQNVLVNLMEELVLSKLDAALARFNCCKCDKCKKEIAAIALNKLSAKYVVIDNSNKAMLSITEQQHNAEVTTALVQAILAVKANPKH
;
A
#
# COMPACT_ATOMS: atom_id res chain seq x y z
N MET A 1 41.89 -25.57 28.50
CA MET A 1 40.44 -25.83 28.46
C MET A 1 39.77 -24.68 27.70
N ALA A 2 39.45 -24.87 26.41
CA ALA A 2 38.87 -23.81 25.58
C ALA A 2 37.34 -23.95 25.57
N ARG A 3 36.62 -22.92 26.02
CA ARG A 3 35.15 -22.84 25.93
C ARG A 3 34.77 -22.60 24.48
N SER A 4 34.28 -23.62 23.78
CA SER A 4 33.72 -23.46 22.44
C SER A 4 32.40 -22.68 22.52
N LYS A 5 32.30 -21.65 21.70
CA LYS A 5 31.14 -20.76 21.54
C LYS A 5 29.93 -21.62 21.14
N ARG A 6 28.79 -21.44 21.81
CA ARG A 6 27.51 -22.05 21.43
C ARG A 6 27.11 -21.48 20.07
N GLU A 7 27.48 -22.14 18.98
CA GLU A 7 26.91 -21.85 17.67
C GLU A 7 25.44 -22.26 17.72
N ILE A 8 24.57 -21.26 17.69
CA ILE A 8 23.13 -21.46 17.68
C ILE A 8 22.79 -22.06 16.32
N ASP A 9 22.22 -23.25 16.32
CA ASP A 9 21.76 -23.94 15.12
C ASP A 9 20.73 -23.05 14.38
N LYS A 10 21.20 -22.44 13.28
CA LYS A 10 20.42 -21.53 12.46
C LYS A 10 19.23 -22.23 11.82
N ASP A 11 19.34 -23.51 11.50
CA ASP A 11 18.26 -24.29 10.87
C ASP A 11 17.16 -24.62 11.87
N ALA A 12 17.52 -24.90 13.13
CA ALA A 12 16.55 -25.05 14.22
C ALA A 12 15.81 -23.73 14.51
N MET A 13 16.50 -22.59 14.43
CA MET A 13 15.89 -21.27 14.55
C MET A 13 14.95 -20.97 13.37
N TYR A 14 15.39 -21.26 12.15
CA TYR A 14 14.61 -21.00 10.93
C TYR A 14 13.31 -21.81 10.90
N ARG A 15 13.35 -23.09 11.29
CA ARG A 15 12.15 -23.96 11.39
C ARG A 15 11.12 -23.45 12.39
N LYS A 16 11.56 -22.85 13.49
CA LYS A 16 10.65 -22.29 14.51
C LYS A 16 10.07 -20.94 14.13
N ILE A 17 10.83 -20.13 13.38
CA ILE A 17 10.39 -18.80 12.93
C ILE A 17 9.48 -18.91 11.70
N MET A 18 9.69 -19.91 10.83
CA MET A 18 8.88 -20.14 9.62
C MET A 18 8.27 -21.55 9.57
N PRO A 19 7.16 -21.81 10.31
CA PRO A 19 6.47 -23.09 10.28
C PRO A 19 5.94 -23.48 8.89
N SER A 20 5.59 -22.50 8.06
CA SER A 20 5.02 -22.72 6.73
C SER A 20 6.03 -23.23 5.69
N TYR A 21 7.34 -22.96 5.89
CA TYR A 21 8.38 -23.39 4.95
C TYR A 21 8.67 -24.90 5.06
N ALA A 22 8.60 -25.45 6.28
CA ALA A 22 8.84 -26.87 6.54
C ALA A 22 7.77 -27.80 5.95
N LYS A 23 6.56 -27.29 5.67
CA LYS A 23 5.43 -28.07 5.17
C LYS A 23 5.53 -28.39 3.67
N ASN A 24 6.36 -27.66 2.93
CA ASN A 24 6.51 -27.81 1.48
C ASN A 24 7.66 -28.76 1.07
N LEU A 25 8.43 -29.31 2.01
CA LEU A 25 9.58 -30.19 1.69
C LEU A 25 9.26 -31.69 1.82
N SER A 26 8.03 -32.06 2.24
CA SER A 26 7.63 -33.47 2.41
C SER A 26 6.90 -34.07 1.21
N THR A 27 6.78 -33.35 0.10
CA THR A 27 6.32 -33.90 -1.18
C THR A 27 7.39 -33.59 -2.20
N GLU A 28 8.38 -34.48 -2.33
CA GLU A 28 9.01 -34.87 -3.60
C GLU A 28 10.12 -35.89 -3.37
N SER A 29 9.99 -37.07 -3.98
CA SER A 29 11.08 -38.01 -4.21
C SER A 29 10.88 -38.66 -5.58
N ASN A 30 11.76 -38.28 -6.52
CA ASN A 30 12.08 -38.90 -7.81
C ASN A 30 11.01 -38.84 -8.94
N SER A 31 11.25 -38.35 -10.16
CA SER A 31 12.49 -38.36 -10.98
C SER A 31 12.39 -37.36 -12.16
N THR A 32 13.55 -36.75 -12.49
CA THR A 32 14.10 -36.35 -13.82
C THR A 32 13.26 -35.77 -14.98
N ASP A 33 13.86 -34.70 -15.55
CA ASP A 33 13.74 -34.13 -16.92
C ASP A 33 12.82 -32.89 -17.18
N LYS A 34 13.52 -31.76 -17.40
CA LYS A 34 13.24 -30.48 -18.13
C LYS A 34 12.01 -30.39 -19.09
N PRO A 35 11.65 -29.18 -19.59
CA PRO A 35 11.42 -27.86 -18.98
C PRO A 35 10.05 -27.24 -19.43
N ALA A 36 9.74 -26.02 -18.95
CA ALA A 36 8.66 -25.13 -19.40
C ALA A 36 7.22 -25.52 -19.01
N ASP A 37 6.62 -24.77 -18.09
CA ASP A 37 5.52 -23.88 -18.45
C ASP A 37 5.29 -22.83 -17.36
N VAL A 38 4.88 -21.65 -17.81
CA VAL A 38 4.55 -20.48 -17.00
C VAL A 38 3.11 -20.66 -16.52
N GLU A 39 2.87 -20.59 -15.21
CA GLU A 39 1.52 -20.27 -14.74
C GLU A 39 1.59 -19.34 -13.52
N GLU A 40 1.33 -18.05 -13.81
CA GLU A 40 0.92 -17.05 -12.83
C GLU A 40 -0.37 -17.52 -12.12
N PRO A 41 -0.47 -17.45 -10.79
CA PRO A 41 -1.77 -17.33 -10.16
C PRO A 41 -2.14 -15.84 -10.11
N LYS A 42 -2.91 -15.43 -11.12
CA LYS A 42 -3.71 -14.21 -11.14
C LYS A 42 -4.90 -14.40 -10.20
N PRO A 43 -5.12 -13.54 -9.18
CA PRO A 43 -6.47 -13.34 -8.65
C PRO A 43 -7.07 -12.12 -9.34
N GLU A 44 -7.75 -12.39 -10.45
CA GLU A 44 -8.78 -11.52 -10.97
C GLU A 44 -10.02 -11.66 -10.09
N ASN A 45 -10.38 -10.58 -9.40
CA ASN A 45 -11.77 -10.33 -9.07
C ASN A 45 -12.04 -8.82 -9.03
N GLU A 46 -12.44 -8.29 -10.18
CA GLU A 46 -13.21 -7.06 -10.27
C GLU A 46 -14.70 -7.38 -10.10
N SER A 47 -15.28 -6.98 -8.96
CA SER A 47 -16.72 -6.67 -8.81
C SER A 47 -16.96 -6.19 -7.37
N SER A 48 -17.73 -5.16 -7.06
CA SER A 48 -18.63 -4.34 -7.86
C SER A 48 -18.84 -3.00 -7.13
N ALA A 49 -19.17 -1.97 -7.90
CA ALA A 49 -19.77 -0.75 -7.39
C ALA A 49 -21.17 -1.08 -6.81
N GLY A 50 -21.27 -1.09 -5.48
CA GLY A 50 -22.54 -1.15 -4.74
C GLY A 50 -22.55 -0.12 -3.61
N LYS A 51 -23.37 0.92 -3.74
CA LYS A 51 -23.81 1.79 -2.63
C LYS A 51 -25.07 1.18 -2.00
N PRO A 52 -25.43 1.53 -0.75
CA PRO A 52 -24.73 1.30 0.50
C PRO A 52 -25.56 0.36 1.41
N SER A 53 -24.97 -0.71 1.96
CA SER A 53 -25.68 -1.55 2.94
C SER A 53 -25.38 -1.08 4.37
N LYS A 54 -26.41 -0.49 4.98
CA LYS A 54 -26.71 -0.47 6.43
C LYS A 54 -25.66 0.16 7.38
N ILE A 55 -26.06 1.28 7.98
CA ILE A 55 -25.35 1.99 9.04
C ILE A 55 -25.33 1.12 10.29
N GLU A 56 -24.24 0.37 10.45
CA GLU A 56 -23.78 -0.09 11.76
C GLU A 56 -22.63 0.85 12.15
N ASN A 57 -22.46 1.13 13.45
CA ASN A 57 -21.41 2.02 13.95
C ASN A 57 -20.03 1.50 13.53
N GLN A 58 -19.54 1.93 12.37
CA GLN A 58 -18.29 1.47 11.78
C GLN A 58 -17.17 2.37 12.30
N ASN A 59 -16.46 1.90 13.33
CA ASN A 59 -15.14 2.39 13.68
C ASN A 59 -14.16 1.98 12.57
N VAL A 60 -13.92 2.87 11.60
CA VAL A 60 -12.99 2.62 10.48
C VAL A 60 -11.68 3.33 10.75
N LEU A 61 -10.56 2.60 10.63
CA LEU A 61 -9.22 3.17 10.66
C LEU A 61 -8.86 3.70 9.27
N VAL A 62 -8.59 4.99 9.15
CA VAL A 62 -8.27 5.65 7.88
C VAL A 62 -7.02 6.51 8.03
N ASN A 63 -6.19 6.56 6.97
CA ASN A 63 -5.14 7.55 6.86
C ASN A 63 -5.73 8.88 6.34
N LEU A 64 -5.73 9.91 7.17
CA LEU A 64 -6.29 11.22 6.80
C LEU A 64 -5.59 11.82 5.59
N MET A 65 -4.29 11.59 5.44
CA MET A 65 -3.52 12.13 4.32
C MET A 65 -3.93 11.50 2.99
N GLU A 66 -4.36 10.24 3.01
CA GLU A 66 -4.81 9.52 1.82
C GLU A 66 -6.11 10.12 1.27
N GLU A 67 -7.09 10.34 2.13
CA GLU A 67 -8.37 10.94 1.75
C GLU A 67 -8.21 12.38 1.22
N LEU A 68 -7.31 13.16 1.84
CA LEU A 68 -6.96 14.50 1.37
C LEU A 68 -6.22 14.51 0.03
N VAL A 69 -5.36 13.53 -0.21
CA VAL A 69 -4.66 13.39 -1.49
C VAL A 69 -5.65 13.01 -2.58
N LEU A 70 -6.48 11.99 -2.35
CA LEU A 70 -7.46 11.51 -3.34
C LEU A 70 -8.47 12.59 -3.73
N SER A 71 -9.02 13.33 -2.77
CA SER A 71 -9.99 14.40 -3.03
C SER A 71 -9.41 15.55 -3.87
N LYS A 72 -8.11 15.85 -3.72
CA LYS A 72 -7.46 16.95 -4.45
C LYS A 72 -6.74 16.52 -5.71
N LEU A 73 -6.43 15.24 -5.85
CA LEU A 73 -5.63 14.71 -6.95
C LEU A 73 -6.25 15.07 -8.30
N ASP A 74 -7.53 14.77 -8.50
CA ASP A 74 -8.20 15.03 -9.79
C ASP A 74 -8.25 16.52 -10.15
N ALA A 75 -8.49 17.39 -9.15
CA ALA A 75 -8.48 18.83 -9.35
C ALA A 75 -7.08 19.37 -9.68
N ALA A 76 -6.03 18.80 -9.05
CA ALA A 76 -4.66 19.16 -9.36
C ALA A 76 -4.27 18.70 -10.77
N LEU A 77 -4.59 17.46 -11.16
CA LEU A 77 -4.29 16.93 -12.49
C LEU A 77 -4.93 17.76 -13.61
N ALA A 78 -6.15 18.23 -13.40
CA ALA A 78 -6.85 19.10 -14.35
C ALA A 78 -6.15 20.45 -14.57
N ARG A 79 -5.49 21.00 -13.55
CA ARG A 79 -4.77 22.29 -13.64
C ARG A 79 -3.41 22.16 -14.35
N PHE A 80 -2.72 21.03 -14.16
CA PHE A 80 -1.36 20.84 -14.69
C PHE A 80 -1.29 20.18 -16.08
N ASN A 81 -2.44 19.91 -16.72
CA ASN A 81 -2.56 19.30 -18.05
C ASN A 81 -1.63 18.07 -18.21
N CYS A 82 -1.72 17.13 -17.27
CA CYS A 82 -0.92 15.91 -17.25
C CYS A 82 -1.78 14.67 -17.62
N CYS A 83 -1.12 13.54 -17.85
CA CYS A 83 -1.81 12.30 -18.21
C CYS A 83 -2.78 11.87 -17.11
N LYS A 84 -4.00 11.48 -17.50
CA LYS A 84 -5.10 11.11 -16.61
C LYS A 84 -5.29 9.59 -16.48
N CYS A 85 -4.37 8.78 -17.01
CA CYS A 85 -4.45 7.33 -16.91
C CYS A 85 -4.28 6.87 -15.45
N ASP A 86 -4.85 5.73 -15.11
CA ASP A 86 -4.81 5.20 -13.75
C ASP A 86 -3.38 4.92 -13.27
N LYS A 87 -2.47 4.57 -14.19
CA LYS A 87 -1.04 4.41 -13.88
C LYS A 87 -0.43 5.70 -13.34
N CYS A 88 -0.61 6.82 -14.05
CA CYS A 88 -0.09 8.12 -13.62
C CYS A 88 -0.78 8.62 -12.35
N LYS A 89 -2.10 8.43 -12.21
CA LYS A 89 -2.82 8.80 -10.99
C LYS A 89 -2.26 8.07 -9.76
N LYS A 90 -2.08 6.76 -9.86
CA LYS A 90 -1.52 5.92 -8.79
C LYS A 90 -0.07 6.27 -8.49
N GLU A 91 0.74 6.56 -9.51
CA GLU A 91 2.14 6.95 -9.33
C GLU A 91 2.27 8.31 -8.61
N ILE A 92 1.45 9.29 -8.99
CA ILE A 92 1.42 10.61 -8.33
C ILE A 92 0.96 10.47 -6.88
N ALA A 93 -0.10 9.68 -6.62
CA ALA A 93 -0.57 9.42 -5.27
C ALA A 93 0.50 8.73 -4.41
N ALA A 94 1.19 7.72 -4.96
CA ALA A 94 2.26 7.01 -4.26
C ALA A 94 3.43 7.94 -3.89
N ILE A 95 3.92 8.76 -4.83
CA ILE A 95 5.01 9.70 -4.57
C ILE A 95 4.59 10.75 -3.54
N ALA A 96 3.36 11.26 -3.61
CA ALA A 96 2.84 12.23 -2.65
C ALA A 96 2.72 11.61 -1.24
N LEU A 97 2.11 10.44 -1.11
CA LEU A 97 1.89 9.78 0.18
C LEU A 97 3.19 9.31 0.83
N ASN A 98 4.19 8.89 0.05
CA ASN A 98 5.50 8.51 0.59
C ASN A 98 6.29 9.71 1.13
N LYS A 99 6.00 10.93 0.68
CA LYS A 99 6.60 12.16 1.20
C LYS A 99 5.89 12.71 2.43
N LEU A 100 4.59 12.43 2.55
CA LEU A 100 3.75 12.93 3.63
C LEU A 100 3.84 12.00 4.85
N SER A 101 3.75 12.57 6.05
CA SER A 101 3.64 11.77 7.26
C SER A 101 2.26 11.12 7.34
N ALA A 102 2.21 9.77 7.39
CA ALA A 102 0.93 9.06 7.51
C ALA A 102 0.27 9.35 8.87
N LYS A 103 -1.02 9.67 8.86
CA LYS A 103 -1.80 9.98 10.07
C LYS A 103 -3.05 9.12 10.11
N TYR A 104 -2.96 8.05 10.87
CA TYR A 104 -4.06 7.12 11.06
C TYR A 104 -4.97 7.57 12.19
N VAL A 105 -6.26 7.67 11.90
CA VAL A 105 -7.30 8.02 12.88
C VAL A 105 -8.46 7.06 12.76
N VAL A 106 -9.08 6.75 13.90
CA VAL A 106 -10.32 5.98 13.97
C VAL A 106 -11.48 6.96 13.82
N ILE A 107 -12.26 6.79 12.74
CA ILE A 107 -13.40 7.64 12.44
C ILE A 107 -14.63 7.06 13.11
N ASP A 108 -15.18 7.83 14.04
CA ASP A 108 -16.49 7.63 14.64
C ASP A 108 -17.39 8.83 14.26
N ASN A 109 -18.71 8.64 14.28
CA ASN A 109 -19.67 9.69 13.91
C ASN A 109 -19.51 10.99 14.73
N SER A 110 -18.95 10.91 15.93
CA SER A 110 -18.67 12.02 16.85
C SER A 110 -17.39 12.81 16.53
N ASN A 111 -16.39 12.20 15.89
CA ASN A 111 -15.04 12.78 15.76
C ASN A 111 -14.85 13.61 14.48
N LYS A 112 -15.86 13.70 13.60
CA LYS A 112 -15.79 14.40 12.30
C LYS A 112 -15.38 15.87 12.41
N ALA A 113 -15.75 16.57 13.47
CA ALA A 113 -15.40 17.97 13.67
C ALA A 113 -13.90 18.19 13.95
N MET A 114 -13.24 17.24 14.63
CA MET A 114 -11.81 17.33 14.89
C MET A 114 -10.99 17.02 13.63
N LEU A 115 -11.50 16.09 12.80
CA LEU A 115 -10.91 15.74 11.51
C LEU A 115 -10.83 16.95 10.58
N SER A 116 -11.91 17.71 10.42
CA SER A 116 -11.93 18.85 9.50
C SER A 116 -10.92 19.95 9.88
N ILE A 117 -10.65 20.14 11.17
CA ILE A 117 -9.62 21.07 11.64
C ILE A 117 -8.22 20.55 11.28
N THR A 118 -7.95 19.27 11.54
CA THR A 118 -6.68 18.63 11.18
C THR A 118 -6.46 18.62 9.66
N GLU A 119 -7.50 18.35 8.88
CA GLU A 119 -7.49 18.42 7.43
C GLU A 119 -7.09 19.82 6.93
N GLN A 120 -7.67 20.87 7.50
CA GLN A 120 -7.33 22.25 7.16
C GLN A 120 -5.86 22.59 7.43
N GLN A 121 -5.30 22.09 8.52
CA GLN A 121 -3.89 22.30 8.85
C GLN A 121 -2.95 21.62 7.86
N HIS A 122 -3.27 20.41 7.41
CA HIS A 122 -2.45 19.66 6.46
C HIS A 122 -2.71 19.98 5.00
N ASN A 123 -3.74 20.77 4.71
CA ASN A 123 -4.11 21.10 3.33
C ASN A 123 -2.98 21.71 2.52
N ALA A 124 -2.19 22.63 3.11
CA ALA A 124 -1.07 23.28 2.45
C ALA A 124 0.10 22.31 2.19
N GLU A 125 0.41 21.43 3.14
CA GLU A 125 1.46 20.43 2.99
C GLU A 125 1.11 19.44 1.87
N VAL A 126 -0.13 18.94 1.86
CA VAL A 126 -0.64 18.02 0.83
C VAL A 126 -0.56 18.63 -0.56
N THR A 127 -0.93 19.89 -0.73
CA THR A 127 -0.87 20.54 -2.06
C THR A 127 0.56 20.70 -2.54
N THR A 128 1.49 21.07 -1.67
CA THR A 128 2.92 21.16 -2.06
C THR A 128 3.48 19.79 -2.47
N ALA A 129 3.19 18.73 -1.71
CA ALA A 129 3.61 17.37 -2.03
C ALA A 129 3.01 16.89 -3.36
N LEU A 130 1.73 17.15 -3.59
CA LEU A 130 1.04 16.84 -4.85
C LEU A 130 1.69 17.54 -6.05
N VAL A 131 1.96 18.84 -5.95
CA VAL A 131 2.60 19.60 -7.04
C VAL A 131 3.98 19.02 -7.35
N GLN A 132 4.78 18.72 -6.33
CA GLN A 132 6.08 18.09 -6.53
C GLN A 132 5.97 16.70 -7.18
N ALA A 133 4.99 15.90 -6.77
CA ALA A 133 4.74 14.57 -7.34
C ALA A 133 4.33 14.67 -8.81
N ILE A 134 3.44 15.61 -9.16
CA ILE A 134 3.02 15.86 -10.54
C ILE A 134 4.21 16.26 -11.40
N LEU A 135 5.08 17.15 -10.92
CA LEU A 135 6.27 17.57 -11.65
C LEU A 135 7.25 16.40 -11.87
N ALA A 136 7.42 15.52 -10.88
CA ALA A 136 8.27 14.34 -11.00
C ALA A 136 7.76 13.34 -12.05
N VAL A 137 6.45 13.05 -12.03
CA VAL A 137 5.83 12.13 -13.01
C VAL A 137 5.76 12.75 -14.41
N LYS A 138 5.57 14.07 -14.51
CA LYS A 138 5.61 14.79 -15.79
C LYS A 138 7.00 14.73 -16.43
N ALA A 139 8.07 14.75 -15.63
CA ALA A 139 9.44 14.67 -16.12
C ALA A 139 9.77 13.27 -16.68
N ASN A 140 9.28 12.20 -16.05
CA ASN A 140 9.52 10.82 -16.47
C ASN A 140 8.24 9.98 -16.36
N PRO A 141 7.32 10.08 -17.33
CA PRO A 141 6.10 9.29 -17.30
C PRO A 141 6.40 7.81 -17.61
N LYS A 142 5.86 6.89 -16.81
CA LYS A 142 5.98 5.43 -17.03
C LYS A 142 4.74 4.78 -17.68
N HIS A 143 3.91 5.56 -18.37
CA HIS A 143 2.61 5.08 -18.87
C HIS A 143 2.71 4.30 -20.16
#